data_AF-A0A7J8NZ67-F1
#
_entry.id   AF-A0A7J8NZ67-F1
#
_cell.length_a   1.000
_cell.length_b   1.000
_cell.length_c   1.000
_cell.angle_alpha   90.00
_cell.angle_beta   90.00
_cell.angle_gamma   90.00
#
_symmetry.space_group_name_H-M   'P 1'
#
loop_
_entity.id
_entity.type
_entity.pdbx_description
1 polymer ?
#
loop_
_entity_poly.entity_id
_entity_poly.type
_entity_poly.pdbx_seq_one_letter_code
_entity_poly.pdbx_strand_id
1 'polypeptide(L)'
;MHRIVLQREIRSRASHKALSWFSSSNLFRSVHSLPFATVEAEGISGSQPAEVQNLVQGKWTGSAAWNTLVDPLNGEPFIKVAEVDGNGIQPFVESLSKCPKHGLHNPFKSPERYLLYGDISAKAAHMLALPK
;
A
#
# COMPACT_ATOMS: atom_id res chain seq x y z
N MET A 1 -59.34 -52.33 27.18
CA MET A 1 -58.65 -53.58 26.80
C MET A 1 -57.15 -53.32 26.70
N HIS A 2 -56.39 -54.26 27.27
CA HIS A 2 -54.94 -54.39 27.46
C HIS A 2 -53.97 -53.59 26.57
N ARG A 3 -52.94 -52.97 27.19
CA ARG A 3 -51.59 -53.57 27.33
C ARG A 3 -50.71 -52.82 28.35
N ILE A 4 -50.12 -53.58 29.26
CA ILE A 4 -49.05 -53.21 30.19
C ILE A 4 -47.71 -53.16 29.41
N VAL A 5 -46.75 -52.32 29.82
CA VAL A 5 -45.35 -52.70 30.18
C VAL A 5 -44.56 -51.46 30.67
N LEU A 6 -44.00 -51.61 31.88
CA LEU A 6 -42.98 -50.78 32.54
C LEU A 6 -41.60 -50.89 31.86
N GLN A 7 -40.79 -49.83 31.90
CA GLN A 7 -39.38 -49.77 32.37
C GLN A 7 -38.78 -48.39 31.99
N ARG A 8 -38.45 -47.48 32.91
CA ARG A 8 -37.37 -47.40 33.93
C ARG A 8 -36.11 -46.70 33.38
N GLU A 9 -35.92 -45.46 33.85
CA GLU A 9 -34.68 -44.65 33.99
C GLU A 9 -33.86 -44.35 32.70
N ILE A 10 -33.06 -43.28 32.55
CA ILE A 10 -32.16 -42.57 33.48
C ILE A 10 -32.11 -41.09 33.08
N ARG A 11 -32.20 -40.21 34.08
CA ARG A 11 -32.05 -38.76 33.96
C ARG A 11 -30.57 -38.42 33.92
N SER A 12 -30.00 -38.24 32.72
CA SER A 12 -28.66 -37.68 32.54
C SER A 12 -28.73 -36.15 32.63
N ARG A 13 -28.37 -35.58 33.79
CA ARG A 13 -28.02 -34.16 33.90
C ARG A 13 -26.64 -33.96 33.26
N ALA A 14 -26.59 -33.50 32.02
CA ALA A 14 -25.36 -32.99 31.45
C ALA A 14 -24.99 -31.66 32.13
N SER A 15 -23.80 -31.60 32.73
CA SER A 15 -23.25 -30.40 33.34
C SER A 15 -22.81 -29.43 32.25
N HIS A 16 -23.48 -28.28 32.16
CA HIS A 16 -23.04 -27.17 31.32
C HIS A 16 -21.79 -26.52 31.94
N LYS A 17 -20.61 -27.12 31.70
CA LYS A 17 -19.34 -26.39 31.80
C LYS A 17 -19.07 -25.73 30.46
N ALA A 18 -19.55 -24.50 30.31
CA ALA A 18 -19.14 -23.61 29.24
C ALA A 18 -17.65 -23.26 29.43
N LEU A 19 -16.78 -23.97 28.71
CA LEU A 19 -15.41 -23.54 28.52
C LEU A 19 -15.43 -22.40 27.49
N SER A 20 -15.48 -21.18 28.02
CA SER A 20 -15.15 -19.96 27.30
C SER A 20 -13.67 -20.02 26.94
N TRP A 21 -13.36 -20.63 25.80
CA TRP A 21 -12.06 -20.54 25.17
C TRP A 21 -12.15 -19.39 24.17
N PHE A 22 -11.99 -18.16 24.67
CA PHE A 22 -11.65 -17.05 23.79
C PHE A 22 -10.27 -17.36 23.22
N SER A 23 -10.26 -18.02 22.07
CA SER A 23 -9.07 -18.15 21.25
C SER A 23 -8.72 -16.73 20.82
N SER A 24 -7.70 -16.15 21.45
CA SER A 24 -7.04 -14.95 20.94
C SER A 24 -6.49 -15.32 19.57
N SER A 25 -7.30 -15.08 18.54
CA SER A 25 -6.83 -15.08 17.17
C SER A 25 -5.90 -13.87 17.04
N ASN A 26 -4.63 -14.08 17.36
CA ASN A 26 -3.56 -13.37 16.72
C ASN A 26 -3.70 -13.68 15.24
N LEU A 27 -4.51 -12.86 14.56
CA LEU A 27 -4.44 -12.72 13.12
C LEU A 27 -2.99 -12.29 12.89
N PHE A 28 -2.14 -13.27 12.58
CA PHE A 28 -0.84 -13.01 11.98
C PHE A 28 -1.16 -12.22 10.73
N ARG A 29 -1.09 -10.90 10.84
CA ARG A 29 -1.17 -10.02 9.70
C ARG A 29 0.04 -10.39 8.87
N SER A 30 -0.24 -11.03 7.74
CA SER A 30 0.80 -11.35 6.78
C SER A 30 1.52 -10.04 6.45
N VAL A 31 2.79 -9.98 6.79
CA VAL A 31 3.67 -8.82 6.56
C VAL A 31 3.95 -8.79 5.07
N HIS A 32 2.96 -8.39 4.29
CA HIS A 32 3.12 -8.16 2.87
C HIS A 32 3.70 -6.77 2.72
N SER A 33 4.97 -6.70 2.29
CA SER A 33 5.47 -5.49 1.67
C SER A 33 4.48 -5.10 0.55
N LEU A 34 4.12 -3.82 0.50
CA LEU A 34 3.22 -3.32 -0.53
C LEU A 34 3.85 -3.65 -1.89
N PRO A 35 3.15 -4.31 -2.84
CA PRO A 35 3.77 -4.78 -4.07
C PRO A 35 4.44 -3.70 -4.93
N PHE A 36 4.05 -2.44 -4.73
CA PHE A 36 4.63 -1.28 -5.42
C PHE A 36 5.80 -0.64 -4.67
N ALA A 37 6.02 -0.98 -3.40
CA ALA A 37 7.08 -0.39 -2.61
C ALA A 37 8.43 -0.99 -3.01
N THR A 38 9.39 -0.11 -3.31
CA THR A 38 10.78 -0.48 -3.63
C THR A 38 11.66 -0.53 -2.38
N VAL A 39 11.12 -0.13 -1.23
CA VAL A 39 11.84 0.04 0.02
C VAL A 39 10.95 -0.41 1.20
N GLU A 40 11.56 -0.99 2.21
CA GLU A 40 10.94 -1.35 3.48
C GLU A 40 11.31 -0.30 4.53
N ALA A 41 10.30 0.33 5.15
CA ALA A 41 10.49 1.58 5.89
C ALA A 41 11.32 1.38 7.17
N GLU A 42 11.15 0.25 7.83
CA GLU A 42 11.82 -0.09 9.08
C GLU A 42 13.27 -0.57 8.88
N GLY A 43 13.65 -0.89 7.64
CA GLY A 43 14.98 -1.36 7.25
C GLY A 43 15.89 -0.30 6.62
N ILE A 44 15.39 0.91 6.34
CA ILE A 44 16.22 2.02 5.84
C ILE A 44 17.11 2.54 6.98
N SER A 45 18.41 2.66 6.72
CA SER A 45 19.38 3.17 7.70
C SER A 45 20.66 3.66 7.03
N GLY A 46 21.63 4.16 7.80
CA GLY A 46 22.96 4.50 7.26
C GLY A 46 23.68 3.30 6.62
N SER A 47 23.46 2.08 7.13
CA SER A 47 24.02 0.86 6.54
C SER A 47 23.25 0.36 5.31
N GLN A 48 21.97 0.73 5.19
CA GLN A 48 21.11 0.34 4.08
C GLN A 48 20.33 1.56 3.56
N PRO A 49 21.02 2.49 2.86
CA PRO A 49 20.38 3.71 2.40
C PRO A 49 19.44 3.45 1.21
N ALA A 50 18.32 4.17 1.19
CA ALA A 50 17.36 4.12 0.09
C ALA A 50 17.75 5.08 -1.06
N GLU A 51 17.25 4.81 -2.26
CA GLU A 51 17.43 5.67 -3.44
C GLU A 51 16.09 6.19 -3.96
N VAL A 52 16.03 7.49 -4.26
CA VAL A 52 14.88 8.17 -4.84
C VAL A 52 15.22 8.61 -6.26
N GLN A 53 14.46 8.12 -7.22
CA GLN A 53 14.62 8.42 -8.65
C GLN A 53 13.57 9.43 -9.13
N ASN A 54 13.83 10.04 -10.28
CA ASN A 54 12.89 10.92 -10.97
C ASN A 54 11.98 10.12 -11.92
N LEU A 55 10.74 10.59 -12.15
CA LEU A 55 9.84 10.02 -13.16
C LEU A 55 9.60 11.06 -14.26
N VAL A 56 10.14 10.83 -15.46
CA VAL A 56 10.04 11.76 -16.59
C VAL A 56 9.79 11.00 -17.89
N GLN A 57 8.89 11.52 -18.73
CA GLN A 57 8.48 10.86 -19.98
C GLN A 57 8.06 9.38 -19.81
N GLY A 58 7.46 9.05 -18.66
CA GLY A 58 6.98 7.71 -18.35
C GLY A 58 8.06 6.70 -17.93
N LYS A 59 9.28 7.15 -17.58
CA LYS A 59 10.38 6.28 -17.13
C LYS A 59 10.98 6.78 -15.83
N TRP A 60 11.37 5.84 -14.97
CA TRP A 60 12.20 6.11 -13.80
C TRP A 60 13.64 6.35 -14.23
N THR A 61 14.24 7.44 -13.76
CA THR A 61 15.58 7.90 -14.13
C THR A 61 16.34 8.33 -12.89
N GLY A 62 17.58 7.83 -12.76
CA GLY A 62 18.54 8.38 -11.79
C GLY A 62 19.13 9.72 -12.25
N SER A 63 20.17 10.16 -11.55
CA SER A 63 20.95 11.35 -11.91
C SER A 63 22.44 11.11 -11.71
N ALA A 64 23.27 11.93 -12.35
CA ALA A 64 24.70 11.99 -12.07
C ALA A 64 24.99 12.65 -10.70
N ALA A 65 24.08 13.51 -10.22
CA ALA A 65 24.18 14.18 -8.93
C ALA A 65 23.20 13.56 -7.92
N TRP A 66 23.69 13.29 -6.71
CA TRP A 66 22.90 12.72 -5.62
C TRP A 66 23.01 13.61 -4.40
N ASN A 67 21.86 13.96 -3.83
CA ASN A 67 21.78 14.62 -2.54
C ASN A 67 21.48 13.59 -1.46
N THR A 68 22.24 13.65 -0.38
CA THR A 68 22.12 12.70 0.73
C THR A 68 21.37 13.35 1.86
N LEU A 69 20.20 12.79 2.18
CA LEU A 69 19.43 13.18 3.35
C LEU A 69 19.89 12.35 4.54
N VAL A 70 20.01 13.01 5.67
CA VAL A 70 20.32 12.39 6.96
C VAL A 70 19.05 12.04 7.71
N ASP A 71 19.10 10.97 8.48
CA ASP A 71 18.04 10.57 9.40
C ASP A 71 17.96 11.60 10.53
N PRO A 72 16.80 12.27 10.74
CA PRO A 72 16.65 13.28 11.77
C PRO A 72 16.81 12.74 13.20
N LEU A 73 16.75 11.43 13.42
CA LEU A 73 16.83 10.81 14.74
C LEU A 73 18.26 10.49 15.20
N ASN A 74 19.20 10.26 14.27
CA ASN A 74 20.57 9.85 14.59
C ASN A 74 21.65 10.54 13.73
N GLY A 75 21.27 11.26 12.68
CA GLY A 75 22.16 11.98 11.79
C GLY A 75 22.83 11.12 10.71
N GLU A 76 22.53 9.83 10.61
CA GLU A 76 23.12 8.93 9.61
C GLU A 76 22.58 9.22 8.20
N PRO A 77 23.41 9.14 7.15
CA PRO A 77 22.97 9.31 5.77
C PRO A 77 22.20 8.07 5.28
N PHE A 78 20.86 8.16 5.25
CA PHE A 78 19.99 7.00 4.99
C PHE A 78 19.13 7.10 3.71
N ILE A 79 19.11 8.24 3.02
CA ILE A 79 18.37 8.40 1.75
C ILE A 79 19.20 9.20 0.75
N LYS A 80 19.32 8.71 -0.48
CA LYS A 80 19.93 9.40 -1.61
C LYS A 80 18.86 9.81 -2.61
N VAL A 81 18.81 11.08 -2.98
CA VAL A 81 17.86 11.63 -3.94
C VAL A 81 18.59 12.02 -5.23
N ALA A 82 18.13 11.50 -6.37
CA ALA A 82 18.65 11.84 -7.67
C ALA A 82 18.29 13.29 -8.02
N GLU A 83 19.21 14.23 -7.85
CA GLU A 83 18.94 15.64 -8.09
C GLU A 83 18.97 15.98 -9.58
N VAL A 84 18.04 16.84 -10.00
CA VAL A 84 18.02 17.38 -11.36
C VAL A 84 18.72 18.73 -11.33
N ASP A 85 19.86 18.84 -12.02
CA ASP A 85 20.58 20.09 -12.17
C ASP A 85 19.98 20.98 -13.28
N GLY A 86 20.55 22.17 -13.47
CA GLY A 86 20.10 23.12 -14.49
C GLY A 86 20.22 22.61 -15.94
N ASN A 87 21.04 21.59 -16.19
CA ASN A 87 21.19 20.98 -17.52
C ASN A 87 20.22 19.78 -17.71
N GLY A 88 19.81 19.14 -16.62
CA GLY A 88 18.92 17.97 -16.59
C GLY A 88 17.42 18.26 -16.65
N ILE A 89 17.01 19.54 -16.66
CA ILE A 89 15.60 19.98 -16.70
C ILE A 89 14.96 19.79 -18.08
N GLN A 90 15.73 19.84 -19.17
CA GLN A 90 15.18 19.87 -20.53
C GLN A 90 14.17 18.74 -20.84
N PRO A 91 14.38 17.47 -20.45
CA PRO A 91 13.41 16.39 -20.64
C PRO A 91 12.06 16.63 -19.94
N PHE A 92 12.04 17.37 -18.82
CA PHE A 92 10.83 17.72 -18.08
C PHE A 92 10.06 18.81 -18.80
N VAL A 93 10.75 19.82 -19.33
CA VAL A 93 10.16 20.89 -20.15
C VAL A 93 9.48 20.28 -21.38
N GLU A 94 10.16 19.35 -22.06
CA GLU A 94 9.61 18.62 -23.20
C GLU A 94 8.43 17.71 -22.84
N SER A 95 8.46 17.11 -21.65
CA SER A 95 7.33 16.30 -21.18
C SER A 95 6.11 17.18 -20.89
N LEU A 96 6.31 18.37 -20.29
CA LEU A 96 5.24 19.30 -19.96
C LEU A 96 4.66 19.98 -21.20
N SER A 97 5.49 20.31 -22.20
CA SER A 97 5.04 20.95 -23.44
C SER A 97 4.12 20.08 -24.30
N LYS A 98 4.14 18.75 -24.10
CA LYS A 98 3.18 17.80 -24.70
C LYS A 98 1.76 18.00 -24.18
N CYS A 99 1.56 18.72 -23.08
CA CYS A 99 0.23 19.11 -22.61
C CYS A 99 -0.20 20.44 -23.28
N PRO A 100 -1.20 20.44 -24.17
CA PRO A 100 -1.70 21.67 -24.78
C PRO A 100 -2.45 22.52 -23.76
N LYS A 101 -2.68 23.81 -24.07
CA LYS A 101 -3.34 24.77 -23.16
C LYS A 101 -4.75 24.36 -22.73
N HIS A 102 -5.48 23.62 -23.57
CA HIS A 102 -6.81 23.08 -23.26
C HIS A 102 -6.76 21.72 -22.54
N GLY A 103 -5.58 21.31 -22.05
CA GLY A 103 -5.34 20.08 -21.34
C GLY A 103 -5.32 18.81 -22.21
N LEU A 104 -4.94 17.71 -21.56
CA LEU A 104 -5.04 16.37 -22.14
C LEU A 104 -6.51 15.97 -22.38
N HIS A 105 -7.41 16.38 -21.48
CA HIS A 105 -8.86 16.27 -21.60
C HIS A 105 -9.54 17.53 -21.05
N ASN A 106 -10.80 17.73 -21.43
CA ASN A 106 -11.72 18.77 -20.95
C ASN A 106 -13.17 18.31 -21.22
N PRO A 107 -14.23 19.07 -20.86
CA PRO A 107 -15.61 18.63 -21.03
C PRO A 107 -15.99 18.26 -22.48
N PHE A 108 -15.28 18.81 -23.48
CA PHE A 108 -15.54 18.60 -24.90
C PHE A 108 -14.46 17.76 -25.60
N LYS A 109 -13.40 17.35 -24.90
CA LYS A 109 -12.26 16.59 -25.44
C LYS A 109 -11.86 15.48 -24.48
N SER A 110 -11.93 14.24 -24.95
CA SER A 110 -11.60 13.06 -24.15
C SER A 110 -12.28 13.02 -22.76
N PRO A 111 -13.60 13.25 -22.66
CA PRO A 111 -14.31 13.25 -21.37
C PRO A 111 -14.26 11.89 -20.66
N GLU A 112 -13.99 10.78 -21.36
CA GLU A 112 -13.76 9.46 -20.78
C GLU A 112 -12.64 9.44 -19.73
N ARG A 113 -11.69 10.39 -19.81
CA ARG A 113 -10.61 10.49 -18.82
C ARG A 113 -11.11 10.87 -17.42
N TYR A 114 -12.26 11.53 -17.29
CA TYR A 114 -12.87 11.76 -15.98
C TYR A 114 -13.23 10.44 -15.30
N LEU A 115 -13.78 9.49 -16.05
CA LEU A 115 -14.13 8.15 -15.55
C LEU A 115 -12.88 7.32 -15.25
N LEU A 116 -11.87 7.37 -16.14
CA LEU A 116 -10.57 6.73 -15.92
C LEU A 116 -9.94 7.15 -14.58
N TYR A 117 -9.95 8.44 -14.26
CA TYR A 117 -9.40 8.91 -12.98
C TYR A 117 -10.27 8.52 -11.79
N GLY A 118 -11.58 8.35 -11.98
CA GLY A 118 -12.47 7.72 -10.97
C GLY A 118 -12.03 6.28 -10.67
N ASP A 119 -11.79 5.47 -11.69
CA ASP A 119 -11.34 4.09 -11.55
C ASP A 119 -9.96 3.99 -10.88
N ILE A 120 -9.02 4.87 -11.28
CA ILE A 120 -7.69 4.96 -10.65
C ILE A 120 -7.84 5.31 -9.17
N SER A 121 -8.70 6.27 -8.84
CA SER A 121 -8.93 6.69 -7.45
C SER A 121 -9.51 5.56 -6.61
N ALA A 122 -10.49 4.82 -7.13
CA ALA A 122 -11.07 3.68 -6.42
C ALA A 122 -10.02 2.58 -6.15
N LYS A 123 -9.18 2.26 -7.13
CA LYS A 123 -8.09 1.28 -6.99
C LYS A 123 -7.04 1.75 -5.97
N ALA A 124 -6.62 3.01 -6.05
CA ALA A 124 -5.65 3.58 -5.13
C ALA A 124 -6.19 3.64 -3.69
N ALA A 125 -7.45 4.03 -3.51
CA ALA A 125 -8.11 4.07 -2.21
C ALA A 125 -8.18 2.68 -1.57
N HIS A 126 -8.57 1.66 -2.34
CA HIS A 126 -8.54 0.28 -1.85
C HIS A 126 -7.13 -0.12 -1.41
N MET A 127 -6.11 0.10 -2.24
CA MET A 127 -4.72 -0.26 -1.92
C MET A 127 -4.18 0.47 -0.68
N LEU A 128 -4.52 1.75 -0.48
CA LEU A 128 -4.10 2.53 0.68
C LEU A 128 -4.84 2.18 1.97
N ALA A 129 -6.05 1.63 1.86
CA ALA A 129 -6.82 1.16 3.02
C ALA A 129 -6.36 -0.23 3.50
N LEU A 130 -5.57 -0.96 2.69
CA LEU A 130 -5.02 -2.24 3.08
C LEU A 130 -4.03 -2.05 4.22
N PRO A 131 -4.20 -2.76 5.34
CA PRO A 131 -3.27 -2.65 6.43
C PRO A 131 -1.93 -3.33 6.11
N LYS A 132 -0.81 -2.67 6.45
CA LYS A 132 0.55 -3.26 6.42
C LYS A 132 0.78 -4.12 7.66
#